data_AF-A0A831ZFQ2-F1
#
_entry.id   AF-A0A831ZFQ2-F1
#
_cell.length_a   1.000
_cell.length_b   1.000
_cell.length_c   1.000
_cell.angle_alpha   90.00
_cell.angle_beta   90.00
_cell.angle_gamma   90.00
#
_symmetry.space_group_name_H-M   'P 1'
#
loop_
_entity.id
_entity.type
_entity.pdbx_description
1 polymer ?
#
loop_
_entity_poly.entity_id
_entity_poly.type
_entity_poly.pdbx_seq_one_letter_code
_entity_poly.pdbx_strand_id
1 'polypeptide(L)'
;MSRLLYLTVLSFVLLMWSIGASAVDTGMDTDSEPFSIEIKPSNPTGEDDVVAVINRARCRSLQDVFVESRPPAGTDKPHRIDVSINNGFGVPSDEQCTQNPNPILEIPLGTLDPGQYHLSYGLKGPGLIVSTVASNDFEVNPVQNTVTTAYHESPIQDSIQTGIGLIRGWACNAGKVEISIDGGQKERIPYGGSRGDTKDVCSNEGFNGYGTVMAWGLLSVGEHSLQTYVDDIEISDVTFTVVKVDDGFLKREGAEYTLTDFPETGQQVRVQWRDAIQNFTIISNPESVQ
;
A
#
# COMPACT_ATOMS: atom_id res chain seq x y z
N MET A 1 78.15 -28.24 16.22
CA MET A 1 78.14 -26.96 15.47
C MET A 1 77.42 -27.24 14.16
N SER A 2 76.14 -26.94 14.00
CA SER A 2 75.74 -25.67 13.41
C SER A 2 74.23 -25.42 13.63
N ARG A 3 73.86 -25.08 14.87
CA ARG A 3 72.55 -24.46 15.19
C ARG A 3 72.64 -22.92 15.18
N LEU A 4 73.76 -22.37 14.71
CA LEU A 4 74.09 -20.94 14.81
C LEU A 4 74.07 -20.19 13.47
N LEU A 5 73.70 -20.85 12.35
CA LEU A 5 73.65 -20.21 11.03
C LEU A 5 72.24 -19.91 10.49
N TYR A 6 71.18 -20.35 11.18
CA TYR A 6 69.79 -20.15 10.73
C TYR A 6 69.11 -18.90 11.28
N LEU A 7 69.75 -18.21 12.24
CA LEU A 7 69.16 -17.08 12.97
C LEU A 7 69.56 -15.70 12.45
N THR A 8 70.47 -15.60 11.47
CA THR A 8 70.94 -14.30 10.95
C THR A 8 70.36 -13.92 9.60
N VAL A 9 69.76 -14.84 8.84
CA VAL A 9 69.13 -14.52 7.53
C VAL A 9 67.66 -14.12 7.69
N LEU A 10 66.99 -14.52 8.78
CA LEU A 10 65.59 -14.12 9.04
C LEU A 10 65.45 -12.68 9.56
N SER A 11 66.49 -12.09 10.16
CA SER A 11 66.44 -10.73 10.72
C SER A 11 66.62 -9.60 9.69
N PHE A 12 67.05 -9.90 8.46
CA PHE A 12 67.24 -8.86 7.43
C PHE A 12 66.03 -8.68 6.49
N VAL A 13 65.14 -9.67 6.38
CA VAL A 13 63.90 -9.54 5.59
C VAL A 13 62.79 -8.82 6.38
N LEU A 14 62.86 -8.85 7.72
CA LEU A 14 61.91 -8.15 8.59
C LEU A 14 62.22 -6.66 8.81
N LEU A 15 63.34 -6.13 8.29
CA LEU A 15 63.73 -4.73 8.47
C LEU A 15 63.41 -3.81 7.28
N MET A 16 62.77 -4.29 6.21
CA MET A 16 62.48 -3.48 5.01
C MET A 16 60.99 -3.39 4.61
N TRP A 17 60.07 -3.70 5.51
CA TRP A 17 58.61 -3.49 5.30
C TRP A 17 57.95 -2.62 6.38
N SER A 18 58.72 -1.78 7.08
CA SER A 18 58.21 -0.93 8.16
C SER A 18 58.40 0.58 7.92
N ILE A 19 58.48 1.02 6.65
CA ILE A 19 58.45 2.45 6.32
C ILE A 19 57.21 2.75 5.46
N GLY A 20 56.16 3.24 6.11
CA GLY A 20 55.36 4.34 5.60
C GLY A 20 54.14 4.01 4.72
N ALA A 21 53.22 3.18 5.19
CA ALA A 21 51.82 3.53 5.01
C ALA A 21 51.42 4.31 6.28
N SER A 22 51.43 5.63 6.20
CA SER A 22 50.76 6.47 7.18
C SER A 22 49.29 6.07 7.17
N ALA A 23 48.88 5.25 8.13
CA ALA A 23 47.48 5.10 8.47
C ALA A 23 47.00 6.51 8.80
N VAL A 24 46.12 7.04 7.95
CA VAL A 24 45.23 8.11 8.38
C VAL A 24 44.51 7.53 9.58
N ASP A 25 44.75 8.12 10.74
CA ASP A 25 44.00 7.86 11.96
C ASP A 25 42.54 8.25 11.70
N THR A 26 41.81 7.38 11.01
CA THR A 26 40.37 7.36 11.11
C THR A 26 40.13 6.86 12.53
N GLY A 27 39.96 7.77 13.49
CA GLY A 27 39.67 7.45 14.88
C GLY A 27 38.45 6.53 14.99
N MET A 28 38.70 5.24 14.76
CA MET A 28 37.80 4.13 14.80
C MET A 28 38.12 3.51 16.15
N ASP A 29 37.36 3.95 17.13
CA ASP A 29 37.29 3.32 18.43
C ASP A 29 36.74 1.91 18.20
N THR A 30 37.63 0.92 18.08
CA THR A 30 37.32 -0.48 17.79
C THR A 30 36.62 -1.18 18.96
N ASP A 31 36.42 -0.48 20.08
CA ASP A 31 35.76 -0.97 21.29
C ASP A 31 34.29 -0.49 21.42
N SER A 32 33.72 0.12 20.38
CA SER A 32 32.31 0.53 20.38
C SER A 32 31.42 -0.54 19.72
N GLU A 33 30.40 -1.00 20.45
CA GLU A 33 29.44 -2.02 19.99
C GLU A 33 28.88 -1.73 18.58
N PRO A 34 28.57 -2.78 17.78
CA PRO A 34 28.07 -2.61 16.44
C PRO A 34 26.77 -1.79 16.43
N PHE A 35 26.65 -0.91 15.44
CA PHE A 35 25.40 -0.28 15.02
C PHE A 35 24.27 -1.35 14.96
N SER A 36 23.03 -0.94 15.19
CA SER A 36 21.87 -1.79 14.96
C SER A 36 20.96 -1.13 13.95
N ILE A 37 20.44 -1.94 13.02
CA ILE A 37 19.40 -1.56 12.09
C ILE A 37 18.10 -2.08 12.70
N GLU A 38 17.21 -1.18 13.07
CA GLU A 38 15.84 -1.54 13.43
C GLU A 38 14.92 -1.19 12.27
N ILE A 39 14.00 -2.10 11.96
CA ILE A 39 12.97 -1.89 10.95
C ILE A 39 11.66 -1.67 11.66
N LYS A 40 11.06 -0.50 11.45
CA LYS A 40 9.77 -0.14 12.03
C LYS A 40 8.77 0.20 10.93
N PRO A 41 7.48 -0.14 11.13
CA PRO A 41 6.40 0.53 10.44
C PRO A 41 6.46 2.02 10.78
N SER A 42 6.28 2.89 9.78
CA SER A 42 6.36 4.34 9.95
C SER A 42 5.34 4.93 10.94
N ASN A 43 4.18 4.29 11.19
CA ASN A 43 3.15 4.80 12.13
C ASN A 43 2.09 3.73 12.52
N PRO A 44 1.50 3.74 13.74
CA PRO A 44 0.33 2.93 14.12
C PRO A 44 -0.99 3.14 13.33
N THR A 45 -1.09 4.12 12.42
CA THR A 45 -2.32 4.42 11.67
C THR A 45 -2.19 4.29 10.14
N GLY A 46 -1.23 3.49 9.65
CA GLY A 46 -0.95 3.29 8.21
C GLY A 46 0.19 4.21 7.73
N GLU A 47 1.04 3.83 6.79
CA GLU A 47 0.88 2.87 5.68
C GLU A 47 2.30 2.50 5.19
N ASP A 48 2.56 1.21 4.95
CA ASP A 48 3.61 0.53 4.14
C ASP A 48 5.08 1.03 4.06
N ASP A 49 5.45 2.09 4.76
CA ASP A 49 6.79 2.65 4.71
C ASP A 49 7.69 2.01 5.75
N VAL A 50 8.70 1.31 5.23
CA VAL A 50 9.75 0.68 6.02
C VAL A 50 10.83 1.73 6.29
N VAL A 51 11.10 2.00 7.56
CA VAL A 51 12.19 2.91 7.95
C VAL A 51 13.38 2.09 8.47
N ALA A 52 14.56 2.35 7.94
CA ALA A 52 15.81 1.87 8.53
C ALA A 52 16.29 2.87 9.58
N VAL A 53 16.38 2.41 10.82
CA VAL A 53 16.84 3.21 11.96
C VAL A 53 18.33 2.95 12.20
N ILE A 54 19.14 4.01 12.15
CA ILE A 54 20.58 3.96 12.44
C ILE A 54 20.84 4.65 13.79
N ASN A 55 21.32 3.87 14.75
CA ASN A 55 21.67 4.36 16.08
C ASN A 55 23.08 5.00 16.12
N ARG A 56 23.23 6.06 16.93
CA ARG A 56 24.50 6.79 17.18
C ARG A 56 25.13 7.45 15.93
N ALA A 57 24.31 8.09 15.09
CA ALA A 57 24.83 8.89 13.98
C ALA A 57 25.69 10.07 14.51
N ARG A 58 26.81 10.39 13.86
CA ARG A 58 27.59 11.61 14.18
C ARG A 58 26.94 12.84 13.54
N CYS A 59 27.17 14.03 14.06
CA CYS A 59 26.66 15.28 13.49
C CYS A 59 27.51 15.74 12.28
N ARG A 60 26.93 15.76 11.07
CA ARG A 60 27.55 16.23 9.81
C ARG A 60 26.49 16.57 8.75
N SER A 61 26.88 17.34 7.73
CA SER A 61 26.02 17.62 6.55
C SER A 61 25.51 16.33 5.90
N LEU A 62 24.19 16.18 5.79
CA LEU A 62 23.48 15.01 5.22
C LEU A 62 23.48 14.95 3.69
N GLN A 63 24.35 15.72 3.00
CA GLN A 63 24.23 15.99 1.56
C GLN A 63 24.40 14.78 0.62
N ASP A 64 24.55 13.55 1.12
CA ASP A 64 24.97 12.41 0.32
C ASP A 64 24.47 11.04 0.83
N VAL A 65 23.18 10.88 1.14
CA VAL A 65 22.58 9.54 1.38
C VAL A 65 22.06 8.96 0.06
N PHE A 66 22.52 7.77 -0.29
CA PHE A 66 22.10 7.03 -1.49
C PHE A 66 21.49 5.71 -1.06
N VAL A 67 20.28 5.44 -1.53
CA VAL A 67 19.60 4.15 -1.37
C VAL A 67 19.50 3.53 -2.76
N GLU A 68 20.11 2.36 -2.94
CA GLU A 68 20.03 1.60 -4.18
C GLU A 68 19.33 0.27 -3.89
N SER A 69 18.15 0.06 -4.47
CA SER A 69 17.47 -1.22 -4.45
C SER A 69 17.86 -2.03 -5.68
N ARG A 70 18.15 -3.32 -5.48
CA ARG A 70 18.49 -4.26 -6.55
C ARG A 70 17.60 -5.50 -6.44
N PRO A 71 16.94 -5.90 -7.53
CA PRO A 71 16.19 -7.14 -7.57
C PRO A 71 17.13 -8.34 -7.40
N PRO A 72 16.62 -9.47 -6.89
CA PRO A 72 17.42 -10.65 -6.63
C PRO A 72 17.95 -11.27 -7.93
N ALA A 73 19.20 -11.73 -7.89
CA ALA A 73 19.85 -12.41 -9.02
C ALA A 73 19.44 -13.91 -9.09
N GLY A 74 18.13 -14.15 -9.20
CA GLY A 74 17.47 -15.47 -9.15
C GLY A 74 16.33 -15.52 -8.13
N THR A 75 15.40 -16.46 -8.29
CA THR A 75 14.20 -16.59 -7.45
C THR A 75 14.49 -16.94 -5.99
N ASP A 76 15.64 -17.55 -5.72
CA ASP A 76 16.00 -18.07 -4.39
C ASP A 76 16.93 -17.11 -3.62
N LYS A 77 17.08 -15.86 -4.09
CA LYS A 77 17.96 -14.87 -3.46
C LYS A 77 17.13 -13.73 -2.86
N PRO A 78 17.58 -13.14 -1.75
CA PRO A 78 16.91 -11.97 -1.19
C PRO A 78 17.10 -10.75 -2.08
N HIS A 79 16.11 -9.85 -2.05
CA HIS A 79 16.25 -8.49 -2.58
C HIS A 79 17.38 -7.78 -1.86
N ARG A 80 18.15 -6.94 -2.56
CA ARG A 80 19.21 -6.17 -1.92
C ARG A 80 18.87 -4.71 -1.85
N ILE A 81 19.04 -4.13 -0.67
CA ILE A 81 18.98 -2.69 -0.46
C ILE A 81 20.35 -2.28 0.05
N ASP A 82 21.03 -1.44 -0.72
CA ASP A 82 22.34 -0.91 -0.37
C ASP A 82 22.19 0.57 0.02
N VAL A 83 22.41 0.87 1.30
CA VAL A 83 22.41 2.25 1.82
C VAL A 83 23.85 2.72 1.93
N SER A 84 24.20 3.71 1.12
CA SER A 84 25.54 4.30 1.09
C SER A 84 25.50 5.76 1.49
N ILE A 85 26.41 6.18 2.37
CA ILE A 85 26.53 7.59 2.77
C ILE A 85 27.92 8.09 2.34
N ASN A 86 28.00 9.18 1.56
CA ASN A 86 29.32 9.77 1.28
C ASN A 86 29.84 10.51 2.52
N ASN A 87 31.14 10.38 2.79
CA ASN A 87 31.89 11.17 3.78
C ASN A 87 31.53 10.96 5.27
N GLY A 88 30.95 9.82 5.63
CA GLY A 88 30.75 9.43 7.04
C GLY A 88 29.41 9.87 7.63
N PHE A 89 29.11 9.37 8.83
CA PHE A 89 27.84 9.57 9.54
C PHE A 89 27.51 11.06 9.79
N GLY A 90 26.26 11.45 9.50
CA GLY A 90 25.74 12.81 9.66
C GLY A 90 24.24 12.80 9.98
N VAL A 91 23.78 13.52 10.99
CA VAL A 91 22.48 14.20 10.95
C VAL A 91 22.73 15.70 10.75
N PRO A 92 21.79 16.48 10.17
CA PRO A 92 22.00 17.89 9.91
C PRO A 92 22.47 18.59 11.18
N SER A 93 23.47 19.47 11.07
CA SER A 93 24.11 20.15 12.20
C SER A 93 23.23 21.16 12.94
N ASP A 94 21.91 21.11 12.73
CA ASP A 94 20.93 22.01 13.32
C ASP A 94 20.55 21.57 14.75
N GLU A 95 19.34 21.93 15.20
CA GLU A 95 18.84 21.84 16.58
C GLU A 95 18.83 20.42 17.19
N GLN A 96 18.76 19.36 16.37
CA GLN A 96 18.78 17.97 16.86
C GLN A 96 20.15 17.56 17.44
N CYS A 97 21.24 18.15 16.94
CA CYS A 97 22.60 17.84 17.37
C CYS A 97 23.02 18.52 18.67
N THR A 98 22.42 19.66 19.00
CA THR A 98 22.73 20.39 20.24
C THR A 98 22.05 19.77 21.46
N GLN A 99 20.92 19.06 21.26
CA GLN A 99 20.15 18.45 22.34
C GLN A 99 20.48 16.96 22.57
N ASN A 100 20.98 16.23 21.57
CA ASN A 100 21.34 14.82 21.68
C ASN A 100 22.70 14.54 20.99
N PRO A 101 23.75 14.13 21.73
CA PRO A 101 25.05 13.80 21.15
C PRO A 101 25.08 12.48 20.36
N ASN A 102 24.02 11.65 20.45
CA ASN A 102 23.84 10.40 19.72
C ASN A 102 22.47 10.36 19.04
N PRO A 103 22.25 11.16 17.98
CA PRO A 103 20.99 11.17 17.26
C PRO A 103 20.73 9.85 16.53
N ILE A 104 19.44 9.53 16.41
CA ILE A 104 18.92 8.43 15.60
C ILE A 104 18.69 8.97 14.19
N LEU A 105 19.19 8.27 13.17
CA LEU A 105 18.92 8.60 11.77
C LEU A 105 17.89 7.61 11.22
N GLU A 106 16.76 8.13 10.78
CA GLU A 106 15.70 7.38 10.13
C GLU A 106 15.81 7.56 8.61
N ILE A 107 16.00 6.45 7.88
CA ILE A 107 16.09 6.44 6.43
C ILE A 107 14.83 5.77 5.88
N PRO A 108 13.94 6.50 5.19
CA PRO A 108 12.78 5.89 4.55
C PRO A 108 13.25 5.01 3.39
N LEU A 109 12.87 3.73 3.44
CA LEU A 109 13.12 2.76 2.35
C LEU A 109 11.95 2.73 1.35
N GLY A 110 10.82 3.36 1.69
CA GLY A 110 9.57 3.35 0.93
C GLY A 110 8.80 2.04 1.09
N THR A 111 7.85 1.82 0.18
CA THR A 111 7.06 0.59 0.06
C THR A 111 7.92 -0.56 -0.47
N LEU A 112 7.94 -1.67 0.25
CA LEU A 112 8.65 -2.89 -0.14
C LEU A 112 7.65 -4.02 -0.41
N ASP A 113 7.85 -4.73 -1.52
CA ASP A 113 7.05 -5.93 -1.82
C ASP A 113 7.33 -7.03 -0.78
N PRO A 114 6.37 -7.94 -0.51
CA PRO A 114 6.59 -9.09 0.35
C PRO A 114 7.78 -9.94 -0.13
N GLY A 115 8.67 -10.31 0.79
CA GLY A 115 9.84 -11.12 0.48
C GLY A 115 10.99 -10.96 1.47
N GLN A 116 12.07 -11.69 1.18
CA GLN A 116 13.30 -11.66 1.96
C GLN A 116 14.22 -10.55 1.43
N TYR A 117 14.76 -9.74 2.33
CA TYR A 117 15.64 -8.62 2.02
C TYR A 117 16.95 -8.74 2.78
N HIS A 118 18.05 -8.48 2.07
CA HIS A 118 19.35 -8.24 2.64
C HIS A 118 19.65 -6.74 2.54
N LEU A 119 19.61 -6.07 3.70
CA LEU A 119 19.97 -4.66 3.80
C LEU A 119 21.45 -4.57 4.16
N SER A 120 22.22 -3.90 3.30
CA SER A 120 23.61 -3.59 3.56
C SER A 120 23.80 -2.08 3.72
N TYR A 121 24.62 -1.69 4.67
CA TYR A 121 24.99 -0.30 4.90
C TYR A 121 26.51 -0.14 4.82
N GLY A 122 26.94 0.89 4.09
CA GLY A 122 28.35 1.16 3.87
C GLY A 122 28.70 2.64 3.79
N LEU A 123 29.99 2.92 4.00
CA LEU A 123 30.56 4.25 3.84
C LEU A 123 31.23 4.38 2.48
N LYS A 124 31.01 5.51 1.82
CA LYS A 124 31.67 5.86 0.57
C LYS A 124 32.56 7.09 0.80
N GLY A 125 33.86 6.95 0.56
CA GLY A 125 34.83 8.03 0.72
C GLY A 125 35.59 8.29 -0.57
N PRO A 126 36.26 9.45 -0.73
CA PRO A 126 37.13 9.70 -1.87
C PRO A 126 38.26 8.67 -1.90
N GLY A 127 38.19 7.72 -2.84
CA GLY A 127 39.13 6.61 -2.98
C GLY A 127 38.75 5.32 -2.22
N LEU A 128 37.62 5.28 -1.52
CA LEU A 128 37.13 4.09 -0.83
C LEU A 128 36.13 3.31 -1.70
N ILE A 129 36.31 2.00 -1.80
CA ILE A 129 35.25 1.07 -2.25
C ILE A 129 34.20 1.04 -1.13
N VAL A 130 32.90 0.89 -1.45
CA VAL A 130 31.85 0.79 -0.42
C VAL A 130 32.23 -0.35 0.54
N SER A 131 32.67 0.03 1.74
CA SER A 131 32.96 -0.93 2.81
C SER A 131 31.66 -1.14 3.56
N THR A 132 31.10 -2.35 3.48
CA THR A 132 29.95 -2.74 4.31
C THR A 132 30.36 -2.61 5.77
N VAL A 133 29.76 -1.66 6.45
CA VAL A 133 29.93 -1.45 7.88
C VAL A 133 28.94 -2.35 8.61
N ALA A 134 27.73 -2.48 8.07
CA ALA A 134 26.61 -3.21 8.65
C ALA A 134 25.84 -4.01 7.62
N SER A 135 25.20 -5.08 8.06
CA SER A 135 24.11 -5.69 7.31
C SER A 135 23.07 -6.29 8.24
N ASN A 136 21.82 -6.31 7.80
CA ASN A 136 20.77 -7.06 8.46
C ASN A 136 19.87 -7.74 7.43
N ASP A 137 19.47 -8.97 7.72
CA ASP A 137 18.44 -9.66 6.96
C ASP A 137 17.08 -9.41 7.60
N PHE A 138 16.06 -9.18 6.77
CA PHE A 138 14.70 -9.06 7.24
C PHE A 138 13.70 -9.60 6.23
N GLU A 139 12.54 -10.00 6.74
CA GLU A 139 11.42 -10.46 5.93
C GLU A 139 10.31 -9.42 5.98
N VAL A 140 9.93 -8.91 4.81
CA VAL A 140 8.66 -8.23 4.64
C VAL A 140 7.63 -9.35 4.46
N ASN A 141 6.96 -9.69 5.56
CA ASN A 141 5.84 -10.60 5.46
C ASN A 141 4.77 -9.95 4.58
N PRO A 142 4.06 -10.72 3.73
CA PRO A 142 2.83 -10.21 3.15
C PRO A 142 1.97 -9.74 4.31
N VAL A 143 1.35 -8.56 4.16
CA VAL A 143 0.28 -8.17 5.08
C VAL A 143 -0.64 -9.37 5.12
N GLN A 144 -0.65 -10.06 6.26
CA GLN A 144 -1.60 -11.12 6.50
C GLN A 144 -2.91 -10.36 6.53
N ASN A 145 -3.61 -10.32 5.39
CA ASN A 145 -4.96 -9.80 5.33
C ASN A 145 -5.76 -10.66 6.29
N THR A 146 -5.88 -10.14 7.51
CA THR A 146 -6.95 -10.52 8.40
C THR A 146 -8.22 -10.38 7.59
N VAL A 147 -9.14 -11.33 7.73
CA VAL A 147 -10.46 -11.23 7.10
C VAL A 147 -11.02 -9.86 7.50
N THR A 148 -10.99 -8.91 6.57
CA THR A 148 -11.61 -7.62 6.79
C THR A 148 -13.09 -7.90 6.91
N THR A 149 -13.66 -7.63 8.07
CA THR A 149 -15.12 -7.63 8.23
C THR A 149 -15.69 -6.66 7.21
N ALA A 150 -16.38 -7.20 6.23
CA ALA A 150 -16.90 -6.46 5.09
C ALA A 150 -18.20 -7.10 4.63
N TYR A 151 -19.01 -6.31 3.93
CA TYR A 151 -20.29 -6.75 3.42
C TYR A 151 -20.63 -6.02 2.13
N HIS A 152 -21.01 -6.80 1.12
CA HIS A 152 -21.51 -6.30 -0.16
C HIS A 152 -23.03 -6.14 -0.09
N GLU A 153 -23.54 -4.97 -0.46
CA GLU A 153 -24.96 -4.62 -0.27
C GLU A 153 -25.77 -4.54 -1.55
N SER A 154 -25.14 -4.20 -2.68
CA SER A 154 -25.84 -4.01 -3.94
C SER A 154 -24.87 -4.14 -5.11
N PRO A 155 -25.25 -4.85 -6.18
CA PRO A 155 -26.42 -5.72 -6.30
C PRO A 155 -26.39 -6.89 -5.30
N ILE A 156 -27.54 -7.43 -4.93
CA ILE A 156 -27.63 -8.68 -4.15
C ILE A 156 -27.85 -9.87 -5.07
N GLN A 157 -27.62 -11.07 -4.55
CA GLN A 157 -27.89 -12.34 -5.23
C GLN A 157 -29.31 -12.36 -5.83
N ASP A 158 -29.40 -12.78 -7.10
CA ASP A 158 -30.63 -12.91 -7.88
C ASP A 158 -31.45 -11.61 -8.04
N SER A 159 -30.82 -10.44 -7.83
CA SER A 159 -31.50 -9.16 -7.99
C SER A 159 -31.68 -8.76 -9.46
N ILE A 160 -32.67 -7.91 -9.72
CA ILE A 160 -32.86 -7.27 -11.02
C ILE A 160 -32.28 -5.85 -10.97
N GLN A 161 -31.44 -5.52 -11.95
CA GLN A 161 -30.83 -4.21 -12.10
C GLN A 161 -31.31 -3.55 -13.41
N THR A 162 -31.61 -2.26 -13.33
CA THR A 162 -32.09 -1.46 -14.46
C THR A 162 -31.70 0.00 -14.30
N GLY A 163 -31.54 0.73 -15.41
CA GLY A 163 -31.18 2.15 -15.39
C GLY A 163 -29.80 2.43 -14.81
N ILE A 164 -29.71 3.46 -13.95
CA ILE A 164 -28.50 3.84 -13.21
C ILE A 164 -28.68 3.49 -11.73
N GLY A 165 -27.74 2.75 -11.16
CA GLY A 165 -27.74 2.34 -9.76
C GLY A 165 -26.36 2.43 -9.10
N LEU A 166 -26.23 1.79 -7.94
CA LEU A 166 -24.98 1.75 -7.18
C LEU A 166 -24.51 0.31 -7.02
N ILE A 167 -23.23 0.11 -7.27
CA ILE A 167 -22.46 -0.99 -6.67
C ILE A 167 -21.94 -0.46 -5.34
N ARG A 168 -22.29 -1.09 -4.21
CA ARG A 168 -21.94 -0.56 -2.89
C ARG A 168 -21.86 -1.63 -1.80
N GLY A 169 -21.19 -1.25 -0.72
CA GLY A 169 -21.13 -1.99 0.53
C GLY A 169 -20.27 -1.27 1.55
N TRP A 170 -19.73 -2.03 2.50
CA TRP A 170 -18.79 -1.50 3.50
C TRP A 170 -17.71 -2.51 3.86
N ALA A 171 -16.58 -2.00 4.33
CA ALA A 171 -15.45 -2.76 4.84
C ALA A 171 -14.85 -2.03 6.05
N CYS A 172 -14.51 -2.73 7.13
CA CYS A 172 -14.03 -2.07 8.35
C CYS A 172 -12.63 -1.46 8.22
N ASN A 173 -11.78 -2.06 7.40
CA ASN A 173 -10.47 -1.55 7.07
C ASN A 173 -10.09 -2.03 5.67
N ALA A 174 -9.83 -1.11 4.75
CA ALA A 174 -9.49 -1.45 3.37
C ALA A 174 -8.44 -0.46 2.86
N GLY A 175 -7.31 -0.97 2.35
CA GLY A 175 -6.38 -0.18 1.54
C GLY A 175 -6.94 0.04 0.13
N LYS A 176 -7.64 -0.96 -0.41
CA LYS A 176 -8.35 -0.89 -1.68
C LYS A 176 -9.61 -1.75 -1.69
N VAL A 177 -10.60 -1.29 -2.45
CA VAL A 177 -11.77 -2.08 -2.84
C VAL A 177 -11.82 -2.13 -4.36
N GLU A 178 -11.99 -3.34 -4.88
CA GLU A 178 -12.04 -3.59 -6.32
C GLU A 178 -13.26 -4.44 -6.66
N ILE A 179 -13.78 -4.31 -7.87
CA ILE A 179 -14.88 -5.12 -8.38
C ILE A 179 -14.49 -5.78 -9.70
N SER A 180 -15.08 -6.93 -10.02
CA SER A 180 -15.02 -7.56 -11.34
C SER A 180 -16.41 -7.98 -11.76
N ILE A 181 -16.79 -7.64 -13.00
CA ILE A 181 -18.06 -8.04 -13.59
C ILE A 181 -17.78 -9.10 -14.65
N ASP A 182 -18.51 -10.22 -14.59
CA ASP A 182 -18.38 -11.36 -15.52
C ASP A 182 -16.94 -11.90 -15.66
N GLY A 183 -16.15 -11.85 -14.58
CA GLY A 183 -14.74 -12.25 -14.60
C GLY A 183 -13.82 -11.32 -15.42
N GLY A 184 -14.27 -10.10 -15.70
CA GLY A 184 -13.49 -9.05 -16.36
C GLY A 184 -12.33 -8.51 -15.51
N GLN A 185 -11.68 -7.45 -16.02
CA GLN A 185 -10.63 -6.76 -15.28
C GLN A 185 -11.14 -6.23 -13.94
N LYS A 186 -10.30 -6.28 -12.92
CA LYS A 186 -10.61 -5.67 -11.62
C LYS A 186 -10.56 -4.14 -11.75
N GLU A 187 -11.62 -3.48 -11.29
CA GLU A 187 -11.71 -2.03 -11.26
C GLU A 187 -11.72 -1.54 -9.81
N ARG A 188 -10.78 -0.65 -9.47
CA ARG A 188 -10.75 0.00 -8.15
C ARG A 188 -11.89 0.99 -8.01
N ILE A 189 -12.64 0.87 -6.91
CA ILE A 189 -13.74 1.77 -6.58
C ILE A 189 -13.46 2.60 -5.33
N PRO A 190 -14.11 3.77 -5.17
CA PRO A 190 -13.93 4.61 -4.00
C PRO A 190 -14.35 3.90 -2.69
N TYR A 191 -13.54 4.12 -1.65
CA TYR A 191 -13.76 3.69 -0.26
C TYR A 191 -13.57 4.89 0.69
N GLY A 192 -14.11 4.81 1.91
CA GLY A 192 -14.05 5.88 2.91
C GLY A 192 -15.35 6.68 3.07
N GLY A 193 -16.45 6.23 2.45
CA GLY A 193 -17.76 6.85 2.59
C GLY A 193 -18.32 6.71 4.01
N SER A 194 -19.09 7.69 4.48
CA SER A 194 -19.69 7.64 5.81
C SER A 194 -20.77 6.55 5.91
N ARG A 195 -20.62 5.70 6.92
CA ARG A 195 -21.46 4.57 7.33
C ARG A 195 -21.50 4.50 8.85
N GLY A 196 -22.16 5.48 9.46
CA GLY A 196 -22.27 5.59 10.91
C GLY A 196 -22.91 4.38 11.59
N ASP A 197 -23.73 3.62 10.85
CA ASP A 197 -24.34 2.36 11.25
C ASP A 197 -23.34 1.21 11.42
N THR A 198 -22.14 1.31 10.84
CA THR A 198 -21.09 0.28 10.91
C THR A 198 -20.05 0.54 12.00
N LYS A 199 -20.18 1.64 12.76
CA LYS A 199 -19.22 2.04 13.80
C LYS A 199 -18.97 0.96 14.83
N ASP A 200 -20.04 0.37 15.36
CA ASP A 200 -19.94 -0.65 16.41
C ASP A 200 -19.33 -1.95 15.87
N VAL A 201 -19.71 -2.34 14.65
CA VAL A 201 -19.20 -3.54 13.98
C VAL A 201 -17.71 -3.41 13.67
N CYS A 202 -17.28 -2.22 13.26
CA CYS A 202 -15.90 -1.94 12.85
C CYS A 202 -15.03 -1.34 13.95
N SER A 203 -15.62 -0.98 15.09
CA SER A 203 -14.94 -0.30 16.20
C SER A 203 -14.13 0.93 15.76
N ASN A 204 -14.70 1.76 14.87
CA ASN A 204 -14.03 2.93 14.30
C ASN A 204 -15.00 4.11 14.06
N GLU A 205 -14.52 5.19 13.42
CA GLU A 205 -15.29 6.43 13.20
C GLU A 205 -16.41 6.33 12.15
N GLY A 206 -16.59 5.16 11.53
CA GLY A 206 -17.71 4.90 10.61
C GLY A 206 -17.48 5.46 9.21
N PHE A 207 -16.25 5.53 8.72
CA PHE A 207 -15.92 5.86 7.32
C PHE A 207 -15.60 4.60 6.53
N ASN A 208 -16.56 3.67 6.51
CA ASN A 208 -16.35 2.29 6.06
C ASN A 208 -17.02 1.98 4.72
N GLY A 209 -17.74 2.94 4.13
CA GLY A 209 -18.49 2.72 2.91
C GLY A 209 -17.60 2.69 1.67
N TYR A 210 -17.89 1.79 0.74
CA TYR A 210 -17.42 1.87 -0.63
C TYR A 210 -18.60 1.92 -1.60
N GLY A 211 -18.37 2.49 -2.78
CA GLY A 211 -19.35 2.39 -3.84
C GLY A 211 -19.02 3.20 -5.08
N THR A 212 -19.64 2.80 -6.19
CA THR A 212 -19.57 3.48 -7.48
C THR A 212 -20.93 3.48 -8.17
N VAL A 213 -21.15 4.45 -9.04
CA VAL A 213 -22.35 4.54 -9.88
C VAL A 213 -22.19 3.61 -11.07
N MET A 214 -23.20 2.78 -11.32
CA MET A 214 -23.23 1.85 -12.45
C MET A 214 -24.42 2.15 -13.36
N ALA A 215 -24.14 2.38 -14.64
CA ALA A 215 -25.17 2.43 -15.67
C ALA A 215 -25.39 1.01 -16.21
N TRP A 216 -26.37 0.30 -15.66
CA TRP A 216 -26.64 -1.11 -15.97
C TRP A 216 -26.94 -1.35 -17.45
N GLY A 217 -27.46 -0.33 -18.16
CA GLY A 217 -27.69 -0.38 -19.61
C GLY A 217 -26.42 -0.58 -20.46
N LEU A 218 -25.22 -0.40 -19.89
CA LEU A 218 -23.95 -0.71 -20.55
C LEU A 218 -23.68 -2.23 -20.67
N LEU A 219 -24.35 -3.04 -19.84
CA LEU A 219 -24.29 -4.49 -19.92
C LEU A 219 -25.34 -5.04 -20.90
N SER A 220 -25.16 -6.27 -21.33
CA SER A 220 -26.17 -7.01 -22.11
C SER A 220 -27.43 -7.26 -21.26
N VAL A 221 -28.56 -7.56 -21.93
CA VAL A 221 -29.72 -8.11 -21.20
C VAL A 221 -29.41 -9.55 -20.81
N GLY A 222 -29.67 -9.91 -19.56
CA GLY A 222 -29.46 -11.27 -19.07
C GLY A 222 -28.81 -11.33 -17.69
N GLU A 223 -28.36 -12.52 -17.32
CA GLU A 223 -27.63 -12.76 -16.07
C GLU A 223 -26.17 -12.31 -16.19
N HIS A 224 -25.66 -11.74 -15.11
CA HIS A 224 -24.30 -11.25 -14.93
C HIS A 224 -23.80 -11.65 -13.54
N SER A 225 -22.47 -11.70 -13.37
CA SER A 225 -21.84 -11.88 -12.06
C SER A 225 -21.08 -10.63 -11.62
N LEU A 226 -21.00 -10.40 -10.32
CA LEU A 226 -20.20 -9.35 -9.71
C LEU A 226 -19.44 -9.93 -8.54
N GLN A 227 -18.11 -9.86 -8.63
CA GLN A 227 -17.21 -10.14 -7.53
C GLN A 227 -16.72 -8.84 -6.90
N THR A 228 -16.63 -8.82 -5.58
CA THR A 228 -16.07 -7.70 -4.81
C THR A 228 -14.87 -8.17 -4.02
N TYR A 229 -13.78 -7.41 -4.11
CA TYR A 229 -12.50 -7.67 -3.45
C TYR A 229 -12.17 -6.55 -2.48
N VAL A 230 -11.68 -6.92 -1.30
CA VAL A 230 -11.08 -5.99 -0.32
C VAL A 230 -9.65 -6.44 -0.11
N ASP A 231 -8.69 -5.57 -0.44
CA ASP A 231 -7.26 -5.86 -0.38
C ASP A 231 -6.88 -7.19 -1.06
N ASP A 232 -7.40 -7.43 -2.27
CA ASP A 232 -7.22 -8.69 -3.02
C ASP A 232 -7.96 -9.94 -2.50
N ILE A 233 -8.61 -9.88 -1.33
CA ILE A 233 -9.49 -10.96 -0.84
C ILE A 233 -10.88 -10.79 -1.43
N GLU A 234 -11.41 -11.84 -2.07
CA GLU A 234 -12.81 -11.89 -2.48
C GLU A 234 -13.72 -11.97 -1.25
N ILE A 235 -14.62 -11.02 -1.12
CA ILE A 235 -15.59 -10.96 -0.02
C ILE A 235 -17.01 -11.32 -0.46
N SER A 236 -17.27 -11.33 -1.76
CA SER A 236 -18.59 -11.57 -2.33
C SER A 236 -18.47 -11.95 -3.80
N ASP A 237 -19.31 -12.89 -4.22
CA ASP A 237 -19.61 -13.23 -5.61
C ASP A 237 -21.13 -13.36 -5.70
N VAL A 238 -21.78 -12.46 -6.44
CA VAL A 238 -23.24 -12.43 -6.60
C VAL A 238 -23.62 -12.45 -8.07
N THR A 239 -24.72 -13.12 -8.39
CA THR A 239 -25.35 -12.99 -9.71
C THR A 239 -26.54 -12.04 -9.67
N PHE A 240 -26.77 -11.34 -10.78
CA PHE A 240 -27.89 -10.41 -10.95
C PHE A 240 -28.34 -10.39 -12.42
N THR A 241 -29.59 -10.01 -12.66
CA THR A 241 -30.16 -9.91 -14.01
C THR A 241 -30.31 -8.45 -14.44
N VAL A 242 -29.78 -8.11 -15.61
CA VAL A 242 -29.97 -6.80 -16.23
C VAL A 242 -31.21 -6.81 -17.11
N VAL A 243 -32.12 -5.87 -16.84
CA VAL A 243 -33.26 -5.55 -17.70
C VAL A 243 -33.16 -4.08 -18.11
N LYS A 244 -33.22 -3.81 -19.42
CA LYS A 244 -33.15 -2.44 -19.96
C LYS A 244 -34.26 -2.14 -20.94
N VAL A 245 -34.63 -0.86 -21.00
CA VAL A 245 -35.62 -0.33 -21.95
C VAL A 245 -35.01 -0.15 -23.34
N ASP A 246 -33.71 0.15 -23.40
CA ASP A 246 -32.96 0.41 -24.63
C ASP A 246 -31.44 0.38 -24.34
N ASP A 247 -30.62 0.56 -25.38
CA ASP A 247 -29.17 0.68 -25.26
C ASP A 247 -28.72 2.13 -25.02
N GLY A 248 -27.74 2.31 -24.12
CA GLY A 248 -27.09 3.59 -23.87
C GLY A 248 -27.88 4.60 -23.03
N PHE A 249 -27.49 5.88 -23.10
CA PHE A 249 -28.14 6.96 -22.35
C PHE A 249 -29.33 7.53 -23.13
N LEU A 250 -30.54 7.31 -22.63
CA LEU A 250 -31.77 7.78 -23.23
C LEU A 250 -32.13 9.19 -22.75
N LYS A 251 -32.46 10.05 -23.72
CA LYS A 251 -33.16 11.31 -23.47
C LYS A 251 -34.61 11.17 -23.87
N ARG A 252 -35.49 10.99 -22.90
CA ARG A 252 -36.94 10.86 -23.12
C ARG A 252 -37.70 11.74 -22.13
N GLU A 253 -37.27 12.99 -22.04
CA GLU A 253 -37.84 13.99 -21.13
C GLU A 253 -39.36 14.09 -21.29
N GLY A 254 -40.08 13.93 -20.18
CA GLY A 254 -41.54 14.05 -20.15
C GLY A 254 -42.31 12.84 -20.68
N ALA A 255 -41.64 11.73 -21.03
CA ALA A 255 -42.36 10.49 -21.36
C ALA A 255 -43.05 9.94 -20.11
N GLU A 256 -44.36 9.75 -20.19
CA GLU A 256 -45.20 9.34 -19.06
C GLU A 256 -45.97 8.06 -19.38
N TYR A 257 -46.28 7.32 -18.33
CA TYR A 257 -47.10 6.12 -18.42
C TYR A 257 -48.02 6.02 -17.21
N THR A 258 -49.23 5.50 -17.42
CA THR A 258 -50.21 5.25 -16.36
C THR A 258 -50.22 3.77 -16.02
N LEU A 259 -49.81 3.44 -14.81
CA LEU A 259 -49.96 2.11 -14.22
C LEU A 259 -51.41 1.99 -13.70
N THR A 260 -52.21 1.13 -14.31
CA THR A 260 -53.57 0.83 -13.86
C THR A 260 -53.57 -0.30 -12.84
N ASP A 261 -54.56 -0.32 -11.95
CA ASP A 261 -54.73 -1.33 -10.90
C ASP A 261 -53.51 -1.42 -9.95
N PHE A 262 -52.89 -0.28 -9.67
CA PHE A 262 -51.75 -0.14 -8.77
C PHE A 262 -51.88 1.10 -7.88
N PRO A 263 -51.50 1.02 -6.58
CA PRO A 263 -51.07 -0.17 -5.86
C PRO A 263 -52.19 -1.20 -5.60
N GLU A 264 -53.45 -0.80 -5.77
CA GLU A 264 -54.63 -1.66 -5.63
C GLU A 264 -55.51 -1.62 -6.88
N THR A 265 -56.32 -2.67 -7.08
CA THR A 265 -57.30 -2.74 -8.19
C THR A 265 -58.23 -1.53 -8.18
N GLY A 266 -58.37 -0.88 -9.34
CA GLY A 266 -59.16 0.34 -9.52
C GLY A 266 -58.41 1.65 -9.26
N GLN A 267 -57.19 1.61 -8.74
CA GLN A 267 -56.32 2.78 -8.60
C GLN A 267 -55.41 2.97 -9.82
N GLN A 268 -54.84 4.17 -9.99
CA GLN A 268 -53.92 4.46 -11.08
C GLN A 268 -52.76 5.31 -10.58
N VAL A 269 -51.52 4.96 -10.95
CA VAL A 269 -50.35 5.79 -10.65
C VAL A 269 -49.71 6.25 -11.95
N ARG A 270 -49.35 7.53 -12.04
CA ARG A 270 -48.56 8.03 -13.18
C ARG A 270 -47.09 7.99 -12.84
N VAL A 271 -46.33 7.40 -13.75
CA VAL A 271 -44.87 7.41 -13.72
C VAL A 271 -44.33 8.22 -14.88
N GLN A 272 -43.20 8.86 -14.68
CA GLN A 272 -42.50 9.64 -15.69
C GLN A 272 -41.06 9.15 -15.82
N TRP A 273 -40.59 9.05 -17.05
CA TRP A 273 -39.20 8.76 -17.34
C TRP A 273 -38.30 9.88 -16.81
N ARG A 274 -37.20 9.49 -16.16
CA ARG A 274 -36.19 10.41 -15.64
C ARG A 274 -34.83 10.06 -16.23
N ASP A 275 -34.36 10.91 -17.14
CA ASP A 275 -33.06 10.76 -17.81
C ASP A 275 -31.91 10.60 -16.80
N ALA A 276 -31.95 11.30 -15.66
CA ALA A 276 -30.87 11.27 -14.66
C ALA A 276 -30.65 9.89 -14.00
N ILE A 277 -31.70 9.05 -13.92
CA ILE A 277 -31.62 7.71 -13.33
C ILE A 277 -31.88 6.60 -14.36
N GLN A 278 -32.14 6.97 -15.61
CA GLN A 278 -32.50 6.07 -16.70
C GLN A 278 -33.62 5.10 -16.30
N ASN A 279 -34.63 5.61 -15.60
CA ASN A 279 -35.74 4.83 -15.05
C ASN A 279 -36.98 5.70 -14.83
N PHE A 280 -38.11 5.07 -14.50
CA PHE A 280 -39.37 5.71 -14.17
C PHE A 280 -39.43 6.15 -12.70
N THR A 281 -40.01 7.32 -12.43
CA THR A 281 -40.34 7.82 -11.09
C THR A 281 -41.83 8.10 -10.99
N ILE A 282 -42.45 7.82 -9.85
CA ILE A 282 -43.85 8.17 -9.59
C ILE A 282 -43.99 9.70 -9.51
N ILE A 283 -44.90 10.27 -10.30
CA ILE A 283 -45.14 11.73 -10.35
C ILE A 283 -46.52 12.14 -9.85
N SER A 284 -47.48 11.21 -9.73
CA SER A 284 -48.77 11.48 -9.08
C SER A 284 -49.41 10.20 -8.57
N ASN A 285 -50.02 10.28 -7.39
CA ASN A 285 -50.93 9.28 -6.82
C ASN A 285 -52.33 9.94 -6.70
N PRO A 286 -53.44 9.31 -7.12
CA PRO A 286 -54.78 9.86 -6.97
C PRO A 286 -55.15 10.20 -5.51
N GLU A 287 -54.48 9.61 -4.52
CA GLU A 287 -54.67 9.95 -3.11
C GLU A 287 -53.92 11.20 -2.63
N SER A 288 -53.02 11.79 -3.44
CA SER A 288 -52.23 12.96 -3.04
C SER A 288 -52.85 14.31 -3.44
N VAL A 289 -54.16 14.36 -3.68
CA VAL A 289 -54.93 15.60 -3.76
C VAL A 289 -55.67 15.79 -2.45
N GLN A 290 -54.98 16.35 -1.45
CA GLN A 290 -55.59 16.99 -0.29
C GLN A 290 -54.99 18.39 -0.13
#